data_AF-A0A0N9I8D9-F1
#
_entry.id   AF-A0A0N9I8D9-F1
#
_cell.length_a   1.000
_cell.length_b   1.000
_cell.length_c   1.000
_cell.angle_alpha   90.00
_cell.angle_beta   90.00
_cell.angle_gamma   90.00
#
_symmetry.space_group_name_H-M   'P 1'
#
loop_
_entity.id
_entity.type
_entity.pdbx_description
1 polymer ?
#
loop_
_entity_poly.entity_id
_entity_poly.type
_entity_poly.pdbx_seq_one_letter_code
_entity_poly.pdbx_strand_id
1 'polypeptide(L)'
;MWHDAHDGWEMSSKPYRVVERCLCTRYIAPNPAHSSAHGPSLPLRMAAEYDEDHPAHLVLTHLDQLIRGKRPATDAAASLAGWLAVFGRSDRSAFLCVHETLRRDTLRDFLPFHTRQQVDLTQPHAVEWFRRLRPADRTAAVELLDKHESATEIYTDPETHAPVIRLNDADTLWTTVPRRLPTTSPLAELVVGQLVWVRTESGTLYPAPDQERQGYPWHRAGTDWPTRLATLVHVLLDDVAAVPSLAPAPAVSDSLRLFAEQTWPPNWAFTRSQLEAVRDGDPVTP
;
A
#
# COMPACT_ATOMS: atom_id res chain seq x y z
N MET A 1 16.13 81.40 -2.85
CA MET A 1 16.79 82.14 -1.76
C MET A 1 16.00 81.83 -0.50
N TRP A 2 16.71 81.35 0.53
CA TRP A 2 16.23 80.57 1.68
C TRP A 2 15.18 81.28 2.56
N HIS A 3 14.22 80.53 3.14
CA HIS A 3 14.23 80.17 4.57
C HIS A 3 13.11 79.21 4.97
N ASP A 4 13.46 78.38 5.95
CA ASP A 4 12.70 77.35 6.64
C ASP A 4 11.44 77.85 7.38
N ALA A 5 10.47 76.95 7.58
CA ALA A 5 9.95 76.58 8.91
C ALA A 5 8.83 75.53 8.81
N HIS A 6 9.02 74.47 9.59
CA HIS A 6 8.04 73.62 10.30
C HIS A 6 6.55 73.65 9.90
N ASP A 7 5.95 72.48 9.66
CA ASP A 7 5.10 71.86 10.69
C ASP A 7 4.58 70.46 10.33
N GLY A 8 4.52 69.63 11.38
CA GLY A 8 3.61 68.51 11.64
C GLY A 8 3.14 67.63 10.49
N TRP A 9 3.68 66.40 10.41
CA TRP A 9 2.95 65.27 9.85
C TRP A 9 2.81 64.16 10.88
N GLU A 10 1.57 63.99 11.32
CA GLU A 10 1.08 62.90 12.14
C GLU A 10 1.35 61.53 11.50
N MET A 11 1.55 60.56 12.39
CA MET A 11 1.65 59.14 12.07
C MET A 11 0.39 58.65 11.35
N SER A 12 0.51 58.36 10.06
CA SER A 12 -0.47 57.55 9.33
C SER A 12 0.03 56.10 9.25
N SER A 13 -0.59 55.27 10.09
CA SER A 13 -0.42 53.83 10.17
C SER A 13 -1.12 53.14 9.00
N LYS A 14 -0.36 52.62 8.03
CA LYS A 14 -0.79 51.48 7.19
C LYS A 14 0.36 50.51 6.96
N PRO A 15 0.12 49.18 7.13
CA PRO A 15 1.16 48.17 7.23
C PRO A 15 1.76 47.82 5.87
N TYR A 16 3.08 47.60 5.85
CA TYR A 16 3.82 47.02 4.75
C TYR A 16 3.27 45.64 4.40
N ARG A 17 2.86 45.45 3.13
CA ARG A 17 2.68 44.11 2.55
C ARG A 17 4.05 43.45 2.43
N VAL A 18 4.35 42.52 3.33
CA VAL A 18 5.42 41.54 3.12
C VAL A 18 4.95 40.60 2.03
N VAL A 19 5.62 40.65 0.87
CA VAL A 19 5.49 39.63 -0.17
C VAL A 19 6.32 38.43 0.28
N GLU A 20 5.69 37.45 0.94
CA GLU A 20 6.29 36.14 1.16
C GLU A 20 6.43 35.43 -0.19
N ARG A 21 7.63 35.52 -0.77
CA ARG A 21 8.05 34.58 -1.81
C ARG A 21 8.12 33.19 -1.19
N CYS A 22 7.23 32.31 -1.62
CA CYS A 22 7.27 30.87 -1.39
C CYS A 22 8.68 30.33 -1.68
N LEU A 23 9.44 30.07 -0.63
CA LEU A 23 10.64 29.25 -0.71
C LEU A 23 10.18 27.79 -0.80
N CYS A 24 10.39 27.20 -1.97
CA CYS A 24 10.30 25.77 -2.20
C CYS A 24 10.98 25.02 -1.06
N THR A 25 10.23 24.14 -0.40
CA THR A 25 10.75 23.13 0.52
C THR A 25 11.52 22.11 -0.31
N ARG A 26 12.77 22.44 -0.68
CA ARG A 26 13.73 21.41 -1.06
C ARG A 26 13.89 20.51 0.15
N TYR A 27 13.55 19.24 -0.06
CA TYR A 27 13.69 18.14 0.88
C TYR A 27 15.13 18.10 1.40
N ILE A 28 15.39 18.71 2.55
CA ILE A 28 16.62 18.45 3.29
C ILE A 28 16.40 17.09 3.95
N ALA A 29 17.02 16.05 3.38
CA ALA A 29 17.09 14.77 4.06
C ALA A 29 17.68 15.01 5.48
N PRO A 30 17.02 14.54 6.56
CA PRO A 30 17.54 14.77 7.89
C PRO A 30 18.95 14.18 8.02
N ASN A 31 19.87 15.00 8.51
CA ASN A 31 21.26 14.59 8.75
C ASN A 31 21.27 13.42 9.76
N PRO A 32 21.75 12.22 9.39
CA PRO A 32 21.75 11.04 10.27
C PRO A 32 22.60 11.24 11.54
N ALA A 33 23.53 12.20 11.52
CA ALA A 33 24.39 12.55 12.66
C ALA A 33 23.66 13.25 13.83
N HIS A 34 22.40 13.69 13.66
CA HIS A 34 21.60 14.27 14.75
C HIS A 34 20.65 13.28 15.44
N SER A 35 20.68 11.99 15.07
CA SER A 35 19.78 10.96 15.62
C SER A 35 20.11 10.45 17.02
N SER A 36 21.23 10.87 17.62
CA SER A 36 21.71 10.40 18.93
C SER A 36 21.26 11.26 20.12
N ALA A 37 20.60 12.41 19.90
CA ALA A 37 20.18 13.33 20.97
C ALA A 37 18.73 13.11 21.47
N HIS A 38 17.97 12.24 20.82
CA HIS A 38 16.62 11.87 21.23
C HIS A 38 16.65 10.42 21.70
N GLY A 39 15.96 10.11 22.81
CA GLY A 39 15.92 8.78 23.42
C GLY A 39 15.44 7.66 22.48
N PRO A 40 15.06 6.49 23.01
CA PRO A 40 14.64 5.37 22.16
C PRO A 40 13.51 5.83 21.21
N SER A 41 13.61 5.43 19.94
CA SER A 41 12.59 5.74 18.93
C SER A 41 11.24 5.14 19.33
N LEU A 42 10.14 5.61 18.74
CA LEU A 42 8.82 5.03 19.02
C LEU A 42 8.79 3.51 18.76
N PRO A 43 9.29 2.98 17.62
CA PRO A 43 9.37 1.53 17.43
C PRO A 43 10.16 0.82 18.54
N LEU A 44 11.31 1.36 18.94
CA LEU A 44 12.13 0.73 19.98
C LEU A 44 11.46 0.74 21.36
N ARG A 45 10.70 1.80 21.69
CA ARG A 45 9.89 1.83 22.92
C ARG A 45 8.77 0.79 22.90
N MET A 46 8.10 0.64 21.76
CA MET A 46 7.07 -0.39 21.60
C MET A 46 7.66 -1.80 21.62
N ALA A 47 8.85 -2.02 21.07
CA ALA A 47 9.52 -3.32 21.08
C ALA A 47 9.77 -3.83 22.50
N ALA A 48 10.06 -2.92 23.44
CA ALA A 48 10.27 -3.24 24.85
C ALA A 48 9.01 -3.71 25.60
N GLU A 49 7.83 -3.61 24.98
CA GLU A 49 6.56 -4.15 25.51
C GLU A 49 6.37 -5.64 25.20
N TYR A 50 7.27 -6.23 24.40
CA TYR A 50 7.22 -7.62 23.98
C TYR A 50 8.49 -8.37 24.39
N ASP A 51 8.36 -9.69 24.57
CA ASP A 51 9.50 -10.60 24.70
C ASP A 51 10.40 -10.51 23.46
N GLU A 52 11.72 -10.73 23.64
CA GLU A 52 12.72 -10.54 22.58
C GLU A 52 12.50 -11.45 21.36
N ASP A 53 11.89 -12.62 21.55
CA ASP A 53 11.56 -13.60 20.52
C ASP A 53 10.18 -13.37 19.88
N HIS A 54 9.37 -12.45 20.43
CA HIS A 54 8.06 -12.14 19.89
C HIS A 54 8.19 -11.46 18.51
N PRO A 55 7.41 -11.88 17.48
CA PRO A 55 7.52 -11.30 16.13
C PRO A 55 7.38 -9.76 16.09
N ALA A 56 6.54 -9.19 16.95
CA ALA A 56 6.40 -7.73 17.06
C ALA A 56 7.68 -7.04 17.56
N HIS A 57 8.40 -7.65 18.51
CA HIS A 57 9.69 -7.14 18.97
C HIS A 57 10.68 -7.06 17.81
N LEU A 58 10.77 -8.16 17.05
CA LEU A 58 11.69 -8.27 15.91
C LEU A 58 11.39 -7.23 14.82
N VAL A 59 10.11 -7.07 14.43
CA VAL A 59 9.72 -6.12 13.37
C VAL A 59 9.93 -4.66 13.79
N LEU A 60 9.67 -4.33 15.06
CA LEU A 60 9.83 -2.98 15.59
C LEU A 60 11.32 -2.61 15.77
N THR A 61 12.14 -3.56 16.21
CA THR A 61 13.60 -3.39 16.26
C THR A 61 14.19 -3.24 14.85
N HIS A 62 13.71 -4.03 13.89
CA HIS A 62 14.10 -3.89 12.48
C HIS A 62 13.70 -2.51 11.94
N LEU A 63 12.49 -2.04 12.23
CA LEU A 63 12.01 -0.72 11.82
C LEU A 63 12.89 0.41 12.39
N ASP A 64 13.32 0.34 13.66
CA ASP A 64 14.29 1.28 14.24
C ASP A 64 15.63 1.25 13.48
N GLN A 65 16.13 0.07 13.14
CA GLN A 65 17.36 -0.09 12.37
C GLN A 65 17.25 0.55 10.98
N LEU A 66 16.13 0.35 10.27
CA LEU A 66 15.84 1.00 8.98
C LEU A 66 15.75 2.53 9.11
N ILE A 67 15.10 3.03 10.16
CA ILE A 67 15.02 4.46 10.47
C ILE A 67 16.42 5.07 10.65
N ARG A 68 17.37 4.30 11.20
CA ARG A 68 18.78 4.67 11.37
C ARG A 68 19.65 4.41 10.13
N GLY A 69 19.05 3.98 9.02
CA GLY A 69 19.75 3.74 7.75
C GLY A 69 20.47 2.39 7.65
N LYS A 70 20.23 1.46 8.58
CA LYS A 70 20.72 0.07 8.47
C LYS A 70 19.74 -0.75 7.64
N ARG A 71 20.23 -1.80 6.97
CA ARG A 71 19.40 -2.77 6.22
C ARG A 71 19.60 -4.17 6.80
N PRO A 72 18.81 -4.56 7.80
CA PRO A 72 18.87 -5.89 8.37
C PRO A 72 18.29 -6.91 7.38
N ALA A 73 18.71 -8.17 7.50
CA ALA A 73 17.99 -9.26 6.87
C ALA A 73 16.64 -9.46 7.59
N THR A 74 15.58 -9.77 6.84
CA THR A 74 14.26 -10.05 7.40
C THR A 74 13.78 -11.40 6.93
N ASP A 75 13.33 -12.24 7.86
CA ASP A 75 12.43 -13.33 7.50
C ASP A 75 11.04 -12.77 7.18
N ALA A 76 10.52 -13.07 5.99
CA ALA A 76 9.25 -12.53 5.53
C ALA A 76 8.05 -13.04 6.36
N ALA A 77 8.12 -14.28 6.88
CA ALA A 77 7.07 -14.82 7.74
C ALA A 77 7.04 -14.14 9.11
N ALA A 78 8.20 -14.02 9.78
CA ALA A 78 8.32 -13.27 11.03
C ALA A 78 7.94 -11.79 10.87
N SER A 79 8.32 -11.16 9.76
CA SER A 79 7.93 -9.77 9.45
C SER A 79 6.41 -9.61 9.36
N LEU A 80 5.74 -10.51 8.62
CA LEU A 80 4.29 -10.51 8.52
C LEU A 80 3.65 -10.68 9.90
N ALA A 81 4.04 -11.71 10.65
CA ALA A 81 3.50 -11.97 11.98
C ALA A 81 3.71 -10.78 12.94
N GLY A 82 4.88 -10.15 12.91
CA GLY A 82 5.17 -8.97 13.72
C GLY A 82 4.32 -7.77 13.34
N TRP A 83 4.17 -7.49 12.04
CA TRP A 83 3.30 -6.42 11.57
C TRP A 83 1.83 -6.66 11.90
N LEU A 84 1.34 -7.90 11.78
CA LEU A 84 -0.03 -8.24 12.16
C LEU A 84 -0.28 -8.01 13.65
N ALA A 85 0.68 -8.34 14.51
CA ALA A 85 0.59 -8.03 15.94
C ALA A 85 0.53 -6.51 16.22
N VAL A 86 1.34 -5.71 15.51
CA VAL A 86 1.29 -4.24 15.61
C VAL A 86 -0.04 -3.70 15.07
N PHE A 87 -0.51 -4.19 13.94
CA PHE A 87 -1.77 -3.77 13.31
C PHE A 87 -2.99 -4.13 14.14
N GLY A 88 -2.96 -5.22 14.91
CA GLY A 88 -4.06 -5.62 15.78
C GLY A 88 -4.26 -4.74 17.01
N ARG A 89 -3.35 -3.81 17.30
CA ARG A 89 -3.43 -2.93 18.47
C ARG A 89 -4.31 -1.70 18.23
N SER A 90 -4.96 -1.23 19.29
CA SER A 90 -5.85 -0.05 19.28
C SER A 90 -5.31 1.11 20.14
N ASP A 91 -4.06 1.07 20.56
CA ASP A 91 -3.44 2.15 21.33
C ASP A 91 -2.72 3.18 20.45
N ARG A 92 -2.54 4.37 21.01
CA ARG A 92 -1.94 5.52 20.31
C ARG A 92 -0.52 5.26 19.79
N SER A 93 0.28 4.43 20.48
CA SER A 93 1.65 4.14 20.04
C SER A 93 1.62 3.33 18.74
N ALA A 94 0.76 2.33 18.65
CA ALA A 94 0.60 1.53 17.43
C ALA A 94 0.11 2.38 16.24
N PHE A 95 -0.92 3.22 16.45
CA PHE A 95 -1.40 4.15 15.43
C PHE A 95 -0.27 5.08 14.92
N LEU A 96 0.47 5.72 15.83
CA LEU A 96 1.57 6.60 15.47
C LEU A 96 2.71 5.84 14.76
N CYS A 97 3.00 4.60 15.15
CA CYS A 97 4.04 3.79 14.53
C CYS A 97 3.70 3.47 13.06
N VAL A 98 2.46 3.06 12.79
CA VAL A 98 1.99 2.79 11.42
C VAL A 98 1.99 4.09 10.60
N HIS A 99 1.46 5.17 11.14
CA HIS A 99 1.43 6.47 10.47
C HIS A 99 2.84 6.97 10.09
N GLU A 100 3.80 6.95 11.02
CA GLU A 100 5.17 7.38 10.74
C GLU A 100 5.87 6.47 9.71
N THR A 101 5.54 5.18 9.70
CA THR A 101 6.01 4.25 8.67
C THR A 101 5.48 4.64 7.29
N LEU A 102 4.19 4.94 7.19
CA LEU A 102 3.54 5.37 5.94
C LEU A 102 4.04 6.73 5.43
N ARG A 103 4.51 7.63 6.30
CA ARG A 103 5.06 8.94 5.90
C ARG A 103 6.42 8.84 5.21
N ARG A 104 7.13 7.72 5.35
CA ARG A 104 8.46 7.51 4.79
C ARG A 104 8.38 6.49 3.67
N ASP A 105 8.47 6.94 2.42
CA ASP A 105 8.32 6.08 1.26
C ASP A 105 9.31 4.90 1.26
N THR A 106 10.51 5.07 1.82
CA THR A 106 11.50 4.01 1.97
C THR A 106 11.11 2.92 2.96
N LEU A 107 10.19 3.19 3.88
CA LEU A 107 9.72 2.22 4.88
C LEU A 107 8.42 1.54 4.47
N ARG A 108 7.69 2.08 3.48
CA ARG A 108 6.47 1.43 2.96
C ARG A 108 6.77 0.03 2.44
N ASP A 109 7.95 -0.17 1.86
CA ASP A 109 8.48 -1.45 1.37
C ASP A 109 8.55 -2.54 2.46
N PHE A 110 8.49 -2.15 3.73
CA PHE A 110 8.58 -3.05 4.88
C PHE A 110 7.19 -3.53 5.39
N LEU A 111 6.10 -2.87 5.00
CA LEU A 111 4.73 -3.26 5.40
C LEU A 111 4.25 -4.47 4.57
N PRO A 112 3.50 -5.43 5.13
CA PRO A 112 3.02 -6.62 4.40
C PRO A 112 1.88 -6.32 3.41
N PHE A 113 1.28 -5.15 3.54
CA PHE A 113 0.22 -4.65 2.69
C PHE A 113 0.69 -3.46 1.86
N HIS A 114 0.02 -3.28 0.74
CA HIS A 114 0.25 -2.22 -0.23
C HIS A 114 -1.02 -1.48 -0.58
N THR A 115 -0.82 -0.44 -1.40
CA THR A 115 -1.80 0.23 -2.24
C THR A 115 -3.23 0.17 -1.72
N ARG A 116 -3.72 1.31 -1.28
CA ARG A 116 -5.15 1.51 -1.09
C ARG A 116 -5.85 1.29 -2.44
N GLN A 117 -6.71 0.28 -2.51
CA GLN A 117 -7.54 -0.04 -3.66
C GLN A 117 -9.00 0.27 -3.34
N GLN A 118 -9.72 0.71 -4.36
CA GLN A 118 -11.17 0.85 -4.33
C GLN A 118 -11.80 -0.45 -4.84
N VAL A 119 -12.85 -0.91 -4.18
CA VAL A 119 -13.59 -2.13 -4.52
C VAL A 119 -15.04 -1.76 -4.76
N ASP A 120 -15.51 -1.99 -5.98
CA ASP A 120 -16.88 -1.71 -6.45
C ASP A 120 -17.78 -2.92 -6.21
N LEU A 121 -18.76 -2.78 -5.31
CA LEU A 121 -19.70 -3.83 -4.92
C LEU A 121 -20.79 -4.11 -5.96
N THR A 122 -20.81 -3.40 -7.09
CA THR A 122 -21.64 -3.80 -8.24
C THR A 122 -21.05 -5.00 -8.98
N GLN A 123 -19.77 -5.34 -8.71
CA GLN A 123 -19.07 -6.46 -9.35
C GLN A 123 -19.30 -7.79 -8.60
N PRO A 124 -19.63 -8.90 -9.28
CA PRO A 124 -19.92 -10.19 -8.61
C PRO A 124 -18.79 -10.70 -7.70
N HIS A 125 -17.55 -10.57 -8.15
CA HIS A 125 -16.33 -10.98 -7.43
C HIS A 125 -16.12 -10.14 -6.15
N ALA A 126 -16.42 -8.85 -6.22
CA ALA A 126 -16.37 -7.96 -5.06
C ALA A 126 -17.45 -8.33 -4.02
N VAL A 127 -18.66 -8.68 -4.47
CA VAL A 127 -19.73 -9.15 -3.58
C VAL A 127 -19.38 -10.48 -2.92
N GLU A 128 -18.79 -11.41 -3.67
CA GLU A 128 -18.29 -12.68 -3.12
C GLU A 128 -17.25 -12.44 -2.04
N TRP A 129 -16.24 -11.61 -2.33
CA TRP A 129 -15.22 -11.23 -1.37
C TRP A 129 -15.80 -10.49 -0.16
N PHE A 130 -16.76 -9.57 -0.35
CA PHE A 130 -17.41 -8.84 0.73
C PHE A 130 -18.09 -9.77 1.73
N ARG A 131 -18.77 -10.82 1.27
CA ARG A 131 -19.48 -11.78 2.14
C ARG A 131 -18.57 -12.52 3.12
N ARG A 132 -17.27 -12.65 2.83
CA ARG A 132 -16.33 -13.30 3.76
C ARG A 132 -15.79 -12.38 4.83
N LEU A 133 -15.88 -11.06 4.64
CA LEU A 133 -15.31 -10.10 5.56
C LEU A 133 -15.95 -10.20 6.96
N ARG A 134 -15.17 -9.83 7.97
CA ARG A 134 -15.62 -9.81 9.36
C ARG A 134 -15.68 -8.37 9.86
N PRO A 135 -16.80 -7.92 10.45
CA PRO A 135 -16.82 -6.65 11.17
C PRO A 135 -15.69 -6.60 12.19
N ALA A 136 -15.05 -5.45 12.33
CA ALA A 136 -13.91 -5.28 13.22
C ALA A 136 -13.92 -3.92 13.89
N ASP A 137 -13.33 -3.84 15.08
CA ASP A 137 -13.06 -2.57 15.74
C ASP A 137 -11.93 -1.82 15.03
N ARG A 138 -11.83 -0.51 15.31
CA ARG A 138 -10.71 0.30 14.79
C ARG A 138 -9.41 -0.12 15.48
N THR A 139 -8.45 -0.57 14.67
CA THR A 139 -7.07 -0.88 15.08
C THR A 139 -6.07 -0.09 14.25
N ALA A 140 -4.79 -0.18 14.58
CA ALA A 140 -3.71 0.47 13.85
C ALA A 140 -3.62 0.05 12.38
N ALA A 141 -4.21 -1.09 12.00
CA ALA A 141 -4.39 -1.49 10.61
C ALA A 141 -5.13 -0.43 9.78
N VAL A 142 -6.15 0.23 10.36
CA VAL A 142 -7.01 1.17 9.63
C VAL A 142 -6.27 2.41 9.15
N GLU A 143 -5.12 2.76 9.76
CA GLU A 143 -4.24 3.86 9.30
C GLU A 143 -3.69 3.65 7.89
N LEU A 144 -3.68 2.40 7.41
CA LEU A 144 -3.35 2.09 6.03
C LEU A 144 -4.36 2.70 5.03
N LEU A 145 -5.59 2.98 5.47
CA LEU A 145 -6.71 3.38 4.62
C LEU A 145 -7.31 4.75 4.97
N ASP A 146 -7.55 4.98 6.26
CA ASP A 146 -8.33 6.11 6.76
C ASP A 146 -7.66 6.78 7.96
N LYS A 147 -6.91 7.83 7.65
CA LYS A 147 -6.17 8.68 8.60
C LYS A 147 -7.04 9.73 9.28
N HIS A 148 -8.25 9.94 8.77
CA HIS A 148 -9.13 11.04 9.16
C HIS A 148 -10.37 10.54 9.91
N GLU A 149 -10.36 9.27 10.33
CA GLU A 149 -11.46 8.64 11.07
C GLU A 149 -12.81 8.84 10.38
N SER A 150 -12.81 8.76 9.05
CA SER A 150 -13.97 8.97 8.19
C SER A 150 -14.71 7.67 7.84
N ALA A 151 -14.17 6.51 8.25
CA ALA A 151 -14.81 5.22 8.05
C ALA A 151 -16.14 5.12 8.82
N THR A 152 -17.21 4.73 8.11
CA THR A 152 -18.53 4.45 8.67
C THR A 152 -18.65 3.00 9.13
N GLU A 153 -17.96 2.08 8.43
CA GLU A 153 -17.89 0.66 8.77
C GLU A 153 -16.44 0.18 8.60
N ILE A 154 -16.03 -0.74 9.46
CA ILE A 154 -14.69 -1.32 9.46
C ILE A 154 -14.82 -2.84 9.44
N TYR A 155 -14.04 -3.46 8.57
CA TYR A 155 -13.96 -4.91 8.43
C TYR A 155 -12.51 -5.36 8.35
N THR A 156 -12.29 -6.65 8.57
CA THR A 156 -11.04 -7.35 8.27
C THR A 156 -11.32 -8.50 7.33
N ASP A 157 -10.47 -8.66 6.32
CA ASP A 157 -10.44 -9.85 5.49
C ASP A 157 -9.75 -10.99 6.27
N PRO A 158 -10.46 -12.07 6.65
CA PRO A 158 -9.86 -13.13 7.46
C PRO A 158 -8.75 -13.91 6.73
N GLU A 159 -8.74 -13.92 5.41
CA GLU A 159 -7.75 -14.66 4.63
C GLU A 159 -6.44 -13.89 4.49
N THR A 160 -6.52 -12.57 4.33
CA THR A 160 -5.33 -11.71 4.11
C THR A 160 -4.94 -10.89 5.33
N HIS A 161 -5.83 -10.78 6.32
CA HIS A 161 -5.77 -9.81 7.41
C HIS A 161 -5.77 -8.35 6.98
N ALA A 162 -6.08 -8.06 5.71
CA ALA A 162 -6.15 -6.69 5.22
C ALA A 162 -7.31 -5.96 5.91
N PRO A 163 -7.11 -4.70 6.37
CA PRO A 163 -8.20 -3.85 6.77
C PRO A 163 -9.07 -3.54 5.55
N VAL A 164 -10.36 -3.37 5.80
CA VAL A 164 -11.33 -2.91 4.82
C VAL A 164 -12.20 -1.87 5.49
N ILE A 165 -12.48 -0.77 4.81
CA ILE A 165 -13.37 0.26 5.32
C ILE A 165 -14.47 0.57 4.30
N ARG A 166 -15.61 0.98 4.84
CA ARG A 166 -16.62 1.72 4.09
C ARG A 166 -16.54 3.18 4.52
N LEU A 167 -16.66 4.08 3.54
CA LEU A 167 -16.83 5.52 3.79
C LEU A 167 -18.32 5.86 3.62
N ASN A 168 -18.66 7.03 3.08
CA ASN A 168 -20.07 7.43 2.89
C ASN A 168 -20.75 6.81 1.66
N ASP A 169 -20.03 5.98 0.88
CA ASP A 169 -20.55 5.35 -0.34
C ASP A 169 -20.99 3.90 -0.05
N ALA A 170 -22.27 3.61 -0.33
CA ALA A 170 -22.89 2.32 -0.06
C ALA A 170 -22.37 1.21 -0.98
N ASP A 171 -21.88 1.54 -2.17
CA ASP A 171 -21.45 0.55 -3.17
C ASP A 171 -19.93 0.46 -3.30
N THR A 172 -19.18 1.22 -2.48
CA THR A 172 -17.73 1.25 -2.53
C THR A 172 -17.10 0.86 -1.19
N LEU A 173 -16.13 -0.06 -1.26
CA LEU A 173 -15.21 -0.36 -0.17
C LEU A 173 -13.79 0.09 -0.52
N TRP A 174 -12.98 0.27 0.52
CA TRP A 174 -11.55 0.52 0.37
C TRP A 174 -10.77 -0.53 1.15
N THR A 175 -9.72 -1.07 0.55
CA THR A 175 -8.84 -2.05 1.19
C THR A 175 -7.39 -1.84 0.78
N THR A 176 -6.47 -2.54 1.44
CA THR A 176 -5.09 -2.68 0.99
C THR A 176 -4.87 -4.06 0.42
N VAL A 177 -4.13 -4.16 -0.68
CA VAL A 177 -3.79 -5.47 -1.26
C VAL A 177 -2.53 -6.05 -0.62
N PRO A 178 -2.44 -7.37 -0.45
CA PRO A 178 -1.26 -7.98 0.14
C PRO A 178 -0.07 -7.95 -0.84
N ARG A 179 1.17 -7.98 -0.32
CA ARG A 179 2.38 -8.13 -1.15
C ARG A 179 2.45 -9.46 -1.90
N ARG A 180 1.90 -10.48 -1.26
CA ARG A 180 1.91 -11.88 -1.66
C ARG A 180 0.60 -12.51 -1.21
N LEU A 181 0.11 -13.51 -1.92
CA LEU A 181 -1.06 -14.23 -1.45
C LEU A 181 -0.68 -15.13 -0.26
N PRO A 182 -1.49 -15.18 0.81
CA PRO A 182 -1.22 -15.98 2.01
C PRO A 182 -1.62 -17.46 1.81
N THR A 183 -1.30 -18.03 0.66
CA THR A 183 -1.73 -19.37 0.25
C THR A 183 -0.67 -20.03 -0.62
N THR A 184 -0.66 -21.37 -0.61
CA THR A 184 0.12 -22.19 -1.55
C THR A 184 -0.78 -22.90 -2.56
N SER A 185 -2.11 -22.69 -2.49
CA SER A 185 -3.04 -23.27 -3.45
C SER A 185 -2.83 -22.62 -4.82
N PRO A 186 -2.59 -23.39 -5.89
CA PRO A 186 -2.29 -22.84 -7.21
C PRO A 186 -3.36 -21.88 -7.72
N LEU A 187 -2.95 -20.99 -8.63
CA LEU A 187 -3.86 -20.15 -9.41
C LEU A 187 -4.85 -21.04 -10.20
N ALA A 188 -6.15 -20.84 -10.01
CA ALA A 188 -7.19 -21.46 -10.84
C ALA A 188 -7.73 -20.50 -11.89
N GLU A 189 -7.93 -19.23 -11.51
CA GLU A 189 -8.57 -18.22 -12.35
C GLU A 189 -8.04 -16.83 -12.02
N LEU A 190 -7.85 -16.00 -13.05
CA LEU A 190 -7.55 -14.58 -12.94
C LEU A 190 -8.70 -13.77 -13.53
N VAL A 191 -9.24 -12.85 -12.76
CA VAL A 191 -10.32 -11.97 -13.23
C VAL A 191 -9.76 -10.57 -13.44
N VAL A 192 -9.82 -10.09 -14.68
CA VAL A 192 -9.33 -8.78 -15.08
C VAL A 192 -10.50 -7.79 -15.14
N GLY A 193 -10.41 -6.73 -14.33
CA GLY A 193 -11.41 -5.68 -14.21
C GLY A 193 -10.81 -4.47 -13.50
N GLN A 194 -11.64 -3.60 -12.92
CA GLN A 194 -11.15 -2.41 -12.16
C GLN A 194 -10.14 -2.79 -11.07
N LEU A 195 -10.42 -3.89 -10.37
CA LEU A 195 -9.48 -4.61 -9.52
C LEU A 195 -9.21 -5.97 -10.17
N VAL A 196 -7.96 -6.43 -10.13
CA VAL A 196 -7.62 -7.79 -10.52
C VAL A 196 -7.89 -8.73 -9.35
N TRP A 197 -8.57 -9.84 -9.64
CA TRP A 197 -8.82 -10.89 -8.66
C TRP A 197 -8.08 -12.17 -9.03
N VAL A 198 -7.64 -12.90 -8.02
CA VAL A 198 -7.01 -14.20 -8.14
C VAL A 198 -7.87 -15.22 -7.41
N ARG A 199 -8.41 -16.20 -8.13
CA ARG A 199 -9.01 -17.38 -7.52
C ARG A 199 -7.99 -18.50 -7.49
N THR A 200 -7.91 -19.17 -6.36
CA THR A 200 -7.07 -20.35 -6.18
C THR A 200 -7.87 -21.63 -6.35
N GLU A 201 -7.20 -22.77 -6.57
CA GLU A 201 -7.85 -24.09 -6.69
C GLU A 201 -8.64 -24.49 -5.45
N SER A 202 -8.29 -23.97 -4.26
CA SER A 202 -9.09 -24.13 -3.03
C SER A 202 -10.42 -23.37 -3.07
N GLY A 203 -10.68 -22.60 -4.13
CA GLY A 203 -11.87 -21.78 -4.33
C GLY A 203 -11.78 -20.37 -3.74
N THR A 204 -10.74 -20.06 -2.96
CA THR A 204 -10.60 -18.76 -2.30
C THR A 204 -10.22 -17.68 -3.30
N LEU A 205 -10.99 -16.59 -3.29
CA LEU A 205 -10.82 -15.41 -4.13
C LEU A 205 -10.03 -14.31 -3.41
N TYR A 206 -8.97 -13.78 -3.99
CA TYR A 206 -8.15 -12.74 -3.38
C TYR A 206 -8.09 -11.51 -4.29
N PRO A 207 -8.06 -10.29 -3.73
CA PRO A 207 -7.47 -9.17 -4.45
C PRO A 207 -6.05 -9.54 -4.88
N ALA A 208 -5.71 -9.31 -6.15
CA ALA A 208 -4.39 -9.67 -6.67
C ALA A 208 -3.27 -8.93 -5.92
N PRO A 209 -2.14 -9.60 -5.65
CA PRO A 209 -1.00 -8.94 -5.03
C PRO A 209 -0.43 -7.88 -5.98
N ASP A 210 0.09 -6.81 -5.40
CA ASP A 210 0.66 -5.68 -6.13
C ASP A 210 1.93 -5.20 -5.41
N GLN A 211 2.82 -4.48 -6.11
CA GLN A 211 4.03 -3.86 -5.55
C GLN A 211 4.17 -2.38 -5.92
N GLU A 212 3.19 -1.75 -6.58
CA GLU A 212 3.35 -0.38 -7.01
C GLU A 212 3.42 0.62 -5.84
N ARG A 213 4.56 1.29 -5.71
CA ARG A 213 4.83 2.27 -4.63
C ARG A 213 3.88 3.46 -4.60
N GLN A 214 3.28 3.81 -5.74
CA GLN A 214 2.48 5.02 -5.89
C GLN A 214 0.98 4.79 -5.68
N GLY A 215 0.59 3.54 -5.40
CA GLY A 215 -0.76 3.20 -5.03
C GLY A 215 -1.80 3.52 -6.10
N TYR A 216 -1.44 3.39 -7.38
CA TYR A 216 -2.42 3.63 -8.43
C TYR A 216 -3.35 2.44 -8.57
N PRO A 217 -4.63 2.70 -8.88
CA PRO A 217 -5.53 1.64 -9.30
C PRO A 217 -4.93 0.94 -10.52
N TRP A 218 -5.16 -0.37 -10.60
CA TRP A 218 -4.67 -1.22 -11.68
C TRP A 218 -4.92 -0.62 -13.07
N HIS A 219 -6.10 -0.04 -13.30
CA HIS A 219 -6.39 0.70 -14.53
C HIS A 219 -6.32 2.22 -14.31
N ARG A 220 -5.15 2.83 -14.55
CA ARG A 220 -5.01 4.29 -14.68
C ARG A 220 -4.31 4.66 -15.99
N ALA A 221 -4.81 5.69 -16.67
CA ALA A 221 -4.12 6.24 -17.83
C ALA A 221 -2.71 6.76 -17.41
N GLY A 222 -1.68 6.35 -18.14
CA GLY A 222 -0.29 6.77 -17.90
C GLY A 222 0.51 5.88 -16.93
N THR A 223 -0.08 4.79 -16.40
CA THR A 223 0.67 3.75 -15.68
C THR A 223 1.00 2.58 -16.60
N ASP A 224 2.13 1.91 -16.36
CA ASP A 224 2.57 0.72 -17.10
C ASP A 224 1.79 -0.54 -16.65
N TRP A 225 0.47 -0.46 -16.76
CA TRP A 225 -0.46 -1.53 -16.42
C TRP A 225 -0.20 -2.82 -17.21
N PRO A 226 0.04 -2.79 -18.53
CA PRO A 226 0.28 -4.02 -19.29
C PRO A 226 1.48 -4.81 -18.76
N THR A 227 2.60 -4.15 -18.50
CA THR A 227 3.79 -4.81 -17.92
C THR A 227 3.50 -5.37 -16.54
N ARG A 228 2.73 -4.66 -15.70
CA ARG A 228 2.36 -5.13 -14.36
C ARG A 228 1.48 -6.38 -14.40
N LEU A 229 0.42 -6.37 -15.23
CA LEU A 229 -0.46 -7.52 -15.39
C LEU A 229 0.30 -8.71 -15.97
N ALA A 230 1.11 -8.51 -17.01
CA ALA A 230 1.92 -9.58 -17.61
C ALA A 230 2.92 -10.18 -16.62
N THR A 231 3.57 -9.34 -15.80
CA THR A 231 4.47 -9.78 -14.72
C THR A 231 3.72 -10.55 -13.64
N LEU A 232 2.56 -10.06 -13.22
CA LEU A 232 1.71 -10.74 -12.25
C LEU A 232 1.34 -12.14 -12.74
N VAL A 233 0.85 -12.27 -13.98
CA VAL A 233 0.47 -13.55 -14.56
C VAL A 233 1.66 -14.50 -14.62
N HIS A 234 2.80 -14.03 -15.14
CA HIS A 234 4.02 -14.82 -15.23
C HIS A 234 4.42 -15.41 -13.87
N VAL A 235 4.44 -14.56 -12.83
CA VAL A 235 4.84 -14.96 -11.47
C VAL A 235 3.82 -15.91 -10.83
N LEU A 236 2.52 -15.62 -10.90
CA LEU A 236 1.49 -16.43 -10.26
C LEU A 236 1.31 -17.81 -10.91
N LEU A 237 1.64 -17.95 -12.19
CA LEU A 237 1.65 -19.25 -12.85
C LEU A 237 2.74 -20.16 -12.29
N ASP A 238 3.90 -19.63 -11.92
CA ASP A 238 5.00 -20.44 -11.38
C ASP A 238 4.91 -20.62 -9.86
N ASP A 239 4.58 -19.55 -9.13
CA ASP A 239 4.40 -19.56 -7.68
C ASP A 239 3.34 -18.53 -7.25
N VAL A 240 2.20 -19.03 -6.78
CA VAL A 240 1.07 -18.20 -6.31
C VAL A 240 1.43 -17.33 -5.09
N ALA A 241 2.42 -17.75 -4.29
CA ALA A 241 2.88 -17.04 -3.11
C ALA A 241 4.04 -16.07 -3.41
N ALA A 242 4.52 -16.03 -4.65
CA ALA A 242 5.62 -15.16 -5.03
C ALA A 242 5.20 -13.68 -4.98
N VAL A 243 6.18 -12.83 -4.66
CA VAL A 243 6.00 -11.39 -4.64
C VAL A 243 6.16 -10.87 -6.07
N PRO A 244 5.14 -10.22 -6.67
CA PRO A 244 5.24 -9.69 -8.02
C PRO A 244 6.17 -8.48 -8.06
N SER A 245 7.49 -8.70 -8.09
CA SER A 245 8.44 -7.61 -8.30
C SER A 245 8.46 -7.22 -9.77
N LEU A 246 8.62 -5.93 -10.08
CA LEU A 246 9.01 -5.49 -11.41
C LEU A 246 10.39 -6.09 -11.73
N ALA A 247 10.40 -7.31 -12.25
CA ALA A 247 11.59 -7.94 -12.77
C ALA A 247 12.15 -7.06 -13.90
N PRO A 248 13.48 -7.05 -14.14
CA PRO A 248 14.00 -6.45 -15.35
C PRO A 248 13.27 -7.06 -16.57
N ALA A 249 12.98 -6.22 -17.55
CA ALA A 249 12.14 -6.51 -18.72
C ALA A 249 12.33 -7.88 -19.42
N PRO A 250 13.52 -8.53 -19.53
CA PRO A 250 13.63 -9.77 -20.31
C PRO A 250 13.00 -11.04 -19.69
N ALA A 251 12.31 -10.98 -18.54
CA ALA A 251 11.72 -12.17 -17.91
C ALA A 251 10.29 -12.54 -18.36
N VAL A 252 9.51 -11.58 -18.88
CA VAL A 252 8.09 -11.78 -19.23
C VAL A 252 7.95 -11.96 -20.74
N SER A 253 7.24 -13.00 -21.18
CA SER A 253 7.06 -13.29 -22.62
C SER A 253 6.29 -12.18 -23.34
N ASP A 254 6.64 -11.93 -24.60
CA ASP A 254 5.97 -10.91 -25.42
C ASP A 254 4.48 -11.19 -25.58
N SER A 255 4.08 -12.46 -25.63
CA SER A 255 2.68 -12.87 -25.71
C SER A 255 1.87 -12.48 -24.46
N LEU A 256 2.46 -12.57 -23.25
CA LEU A 256 1.81 -12.07 -22.03
C LEU A 256 1.67 -10.54 -22.02
N ARG A 257 2.63 -9.83 -22.63
CA ARG A 257 2.54 -8.38 -22.78
C ARG A 257 1.43 -7.99 -23.74
N LEU A 258 1.35 -8.64 -24.90
CA LEU A 258 0.26 -8.42 -25.87
C LEU A 258 -1.11 -8.73 -25.26
N PHE A 259 -1.22 -9.82 -24.49
CA PHE A 259 -2.41 -10.14 -23.71
C PHE A 259 -2.79 -9.01 -22.75
N ALA A 260 -1.81 -8.43 -22.05
CA ALA A 260 -2.05 -7.38 -21.07
C ALA A 260 -2.34 -6.00 -21.70
N GLU A 261 -1.90 -5.77 -22.94
CA GLU A 261 -2.22 -4.59 -23.75
C GLU A 261 -3.64 -4.67 -24.35
N GLN A 262 -4.19 -5.87 -24.48
CA GLN A 262 -5.53 -6.07 -25.02
C GLN A 262 -6.61 -5.54 -24.08
N THR A 263 -7.61 -4.88 -24.68
CA THR A 263 -8.80 -4.45 -23.94
C THR A 263 -9.73 -5.64 -23.75
N TRP A 264 -9.88 -6.07 -22.50
CA TRP A 264 -10.81 -7.14 -22.12
C TRP A 264 -12.15 -6.56 -21.67
N PRO A 265 -13.26 -7.31 -21.83
CA PRO A 265 -14.51 -6.94 -21.19
C PRO A 265 -14.33 -6.84 -19.67
N PRO A 266 -15.13 -5.99 -18.98
CA PRO A 266 -15.00 -5.83 -17.55
C PRO A 266 -15.30 -7.14 -16.80
N ASN A 267 -14.42 -7.50 -15.87
CA ASN A 267 -14.48 -8.73 -15.06
C ASN A 267 -14.37 -10.01 -15.88
N TRP A 268 -13.61 -9.97 -16.97
CA TRP A 268 -13.32 -11.16 -17.74
C TRP A 268 -12.43 -12.12 -16.95
N ALA A 269 -12.81 -13.39 -16.95
CA ALA A 269 -12.12 -14.45 -16.25
C ALA A 269 -11.25 -15.28 -17.20
N PHE A 270 -10.00 -15.51 -16.81
CA PHE A 270 -9.08 -16.40 -17.50
C PHE A 270 -8.73 -17.56 -16.59
N THR A 271 -8.96 -18.78 -17.07
CA THR A 271 -8.49 -19.99 -16.42
C THR A 271 -6.98 -20.08 -16.46
N ARG A 272 -6.39 -20.82 -15.51
CA ARG A 272 -4.95 -21.13 -15.50
C ARG A 272 -4.45 -21.63 -16.85
N SER A 273 -5.15 -22.59 -17.46
CA SER A 273 -4.76 -23.17 -18.76
C SER A 273 -4.78 -22.15 -19.90
N GLN A 274 -5.71 -21.19 -19.89
CA GLN A 274 -5.72 -20.11 -20.89
C GLN A 274 -4.50 -19.19 -20.70
N LEU A 275 -4.15 -18.86 -19.46
CA LEU A 275 -2.98 -18.03 -19.15
C LEU A 275 -1.65 -18.75 -19.50
N GLU A 276 -1.58 -20.06 -19.28
CA GLU A 276 -0.45 -20.89 -19.71
C GLU A 276 -0.33 -20.90 -21.24
N ALA A 277 -1.44 -21.08 -21.96
CA ALA A 277 -1.46 -21.00 -23.43
C ALA A 277 -0.96 -19.63 -23.94
N VAL A 278 -1.42 -18.52 -23.33
CA VAL A 278 -0.89 -17.18 -23.66
C VAL A 278 0.61 -17.10 -23.42
N ARG A 279 1.09 -17.60 -22.26
CA ARG A 279 2.51 -17.60 -21.91
C ARG A 279 3.35 -18.33 -22.95
N ASP A 280 2.82 -19.42 -23.48
CA ASP A 280 3.46 -20.29 -24.47
C ASP A 280 3.31 -19.79 -25.93
N GLY A 281 2.51 -18.74 -26.14
CA GLY A 281 2.40 -18.02 -27.41
C GLY A 281 1.10 -18.22 -28.17
N ASP A 282 0.15 -18.95 -27.61
CA ASP A 282 -1.15 -19.15 -28.21
C ASP A 282 -2.05 -17.92 -27.99
N PRO A 283 -2.79 -17.47 -29.02
CA PRO A 283 -3.71 -16.36 -28.88
C PRO A 283 -4.92 -16.76 -28.02
N VAL A 284 -5.32 -15.89 -27.10
CA VAL A 284 -6.62 -16.03 -26.42
C VAL A 284 -7.66 -15.20 -27.15
N THR A 285 -8.66 -15.88 -27.70
CA THR A 285 -9.87 -15.23 -28.19
C THR A 285 -10.87 -15.04 -27.05
N PRO A 286 -11.50 -13.86 -26.94
CA PRO A 286 -12.66 -13.68 -26.06
C PRO A 286 -13.85 -14.54 -26.51
#